data_AF-A0A0D2NU42-F1
#
_entry.id   AF-A0A0D2NU42-F1
#
_cell.length_a   1.000
_cell.length_b   1.000
_cell.length_c   1.000
_cell.angle_alpha   90.00
_cell.angle_beta   90.00
_cell.angle_gamma   90.00
#
_symmetry.space_group_name_H-M   'P 1'
#
loop_
_entity.id
_entity.type
_entity.pdbx_description
1 polymer ?
#
loop_
_entity_poly.entity_id
_entity_poly.type
_entity_poly.pdbx_seq_one_letter_code
_entity_poly.pdbx_strand_id
1 'polypeptide(L)'
;MDRRVEQQLGSHPCDACGADTYEANLSCHACGHGWEACAVSGYPVHPSERVAPKGGLAARRDDWNAWVGAFGTDPVTGLAATPLY
;
A
#
# COMPACT_ATOMS: atom_id res chain seq x y z
N MET A 1 -36.90 11.61 -7.81
CA MET A 1 -35.71 12.09 -7.06
C MET A 1 -34.51 11.35 -7.61
N ASP A 2 -33.80 11.96 -8.56
CA ASP A 2 -32.55 11.44 -9.10
C ASP A 2 -31.43 11.72 -8.10
N ARG A 3 -31.05 10.71 -7.32
CA ARG A 3 -29.83 10.77 -6.51
C ARG A 3 -28.66 10.61 -7.47
N ARG A 4 -28.06 11.72 -7.92
CA ARG A 4 -26.70 11.69 -8.48
C ARG A 4 -25.79 11.17 -7.37
N VAL A 5 -25.36 9.92 -7.49
CA VAL A 5 -24.27 9.37 -6.68
C VAL A 5 -22.99 9.99 -7.23
N GLU A 6 -22.42 10.95 -6.50
CA GLU A 6 -21.06 11.42 -6.78
C GLU A 6 -20.10 10.26 -6.49
N GLN A 7 -19.42 9.78 -7.53
CA GLN A 7 -18.37 8.78 -7.38
C GLN A 7 -17.13 9.49 -6.83
N GLN A 8 -16.87 9.29 -5.55
CA GLN A 8 -15.63 9.75 -4.91
C GLN A 8 -14.60 8.63 -4.97
N LEU A 9 -13.41 8.96 -5.46
CA LEU A 9 -12.24 8.07 -5.37
C LEU A 9 -11.69 8.13 -3.94
N GLY A 10 -11.16 7.02 -3.45
CA GLY A 10 -10.49 7.02 -2.15
C GLY A 10 -9.24 7.91 -2.18
N SER A 11 -9.00 8.56 -1.05
CA SER A 11 -7.87 9.44 -0.86
C SER A 11 -7.25 9.29 0.52
N HIS A 12 -6.02 9.77 0.64
CA HIS A 12 -5.25 9.79 1.87
C HIS A 12 -4.41 11.08 1.95
N PRO A 13 -4.14 11.60 3.16
CA PRO A 13 -3.27 12.75 3.31
C PRO A 13 -1.81 12.38 3.00
N CYS A 14 -1.10 13.27 2.33
CA CYS A 14 0.34 13.12 2.11
C CYS A 14 1.11 13.28 3.43
N ASP A 15 2.02 12.34 3.72
CA ASP A 15 2.85 12.34 4.94
C ASP A 15 3.79 13.57 5.05
N ALA A 16 4.09 14.23 3.93
CA ALA A 16 5.02 15.35 3.89
C ALA A 16 4.34 16.74 3.94
N CYS A 17 3.27 16.94 3.16
CA CYS A 17 2.62 18.25 3.03
C CYS A 17 1.16 18.29 3.49
N GLY A 18 0.56 17.14 3.84
CA GLY A 18 -0.83 17.05 4.27
C GLY A 18 -1.87 17.22 3.16
N ALA A 19 -1.47 17.48 1.91
CA ALA A 19 -2.39 17.53 0.78
C ALA A 19 -3.02 16.16 0.53
N ASP A 20 -4.32 16.16 0.23
CA ASP A 20 -5.06 14.95 -0.11
C ASP A 20 -4.53 14.35 -1.43
N THR A 21 -4.26 13.05 -1.44
CA THR A 21 -3.69 12.32 -2.57
C THR A 21 -4.54 11.07 -2.82
N TYR A 22 -4.75 10.70 -4.08
CA TYR A 22 -5.52 9.49 -4.41
C TYR A 22 -4.86 8.23 -3.82
N GLU A 23 -5.66 7.31 -3.31
CA GLU A 23 -5.22 6.13 -2.53
C GLU A 23 -4.16 5.24 -3.20
N ALA A 24 -4.09 5.23 -4.53
CA ALA A 24 -3.16 4.42 -5.30
C ALA A 24 -1.96 5.20 -5.87
N ASN A 25 -1.86 6.51 -5.61
CA ASN A 25 -0.76 7.32 -6.14
C ASN A 25 0.55 7.05 -5.38
N LEU A 26 1.62 6.80 -6.14
CA LEU A 26 2.98 6.64 -5.59
C LEU A 26 3.76 7.96 -5.51
N SER A 27 3.15 9.07 -5.91
CA SER A 27 3.73 10.40 -5.77
C SER A 27 2.67 11.45 -5.49
N CYS A 28 2.97 12.33 -4.54
CA CYS A 28 2.09 13.42 -4.17
C CYS A 28 2.07 14.45 -5.30
N HIS A 29 0.88 14.73 -5.83
CA HIS A 29 0.72 15.71 -6.90
C HIS A 29 1.08 17.15 -6.47
N ALA A 30 1.06 17.44 -5.16
CA ALA A 30 1.30 18.77 -4.63
C ALA A 30 2.78 19.04 -4.31
N CYS A 31 3.47 18.11 -3.63
CA CYS A 31 4.86 18.30 -3.19
C CYS A 31 5.87 17.33 -3.80
N GLY A 32 5.43 16.35 -4.60
CA GLY A 32 6.30 15.35 -5.23
C GLY A 32 6.83 14.26 -4.30
N HIS A 33 6.44 14.24 -3.02
CA HIS A 33 6.81 13.15 -2.10
C HIS A 33 6.43 11.80 -2.69
N GLY A 34 7.36 10.84 -2.68
CA GLY A 34 7.19 9.52 -3.27
C GLY A 34 7.00 8.43 -2.23
N TRP A 35 6.20 7.42 -2.57
CA TRP A 35 5.99 6.22 -1.77
C TRP A 35 6.53 4.98 -2.49
N GLU A 36 6.95 3.97 -1.73
CA GLU A 36 7.22 2.64 -2.29
C GLU A 36 5.90 1.94 -2.62
N ALA A 37 5.85 1.21 -3.74
CA ALA A 37 4.71 0.38 -4.09
C ALA A 37 4.71 -0.91 -3.26
N CYS A 38 3.56 -1.26 -2.70
CA CYS A 38 3.36 -2.50 -1.95
C CYS A 38 3.59 -3.70 -2.87
N ALA A 39 4.46 -4.62 -2.46
CA ALA A 39 4.75 -5.84 -3.21
C ALA A 39 3.53 -6.76 -3.45
N VAL A 40 2.46 -6.58 -2.66
CA VAL A 40 1.22 -7.37 -2.76
C VAL A 40 0.17 -6.65 -3.59
N SER A 41 -0.20 -5.41 -3.22
CA SER A 41 -1.33 -4.68 -3.79
C SER A 41 -0.93 -3.64 -4.84
N GLY A 42 0.32 -3.21 -4.87
CA GLY A 42 0.81 -2.08 -5.68
C GLY A 42 0.47 -0.69 -5.13
N TYR A 43 -0.30 -0.61 -4.04
CA TYR A 43 -0.67 0.65 -3.38
C TYR A 43 0.54 1.24 -2.62
N PRO A 44 0.56 2.56 -2.35
CA PRO A 44 1.61 3.18 -1.55
C PRO A 44 1.73 2.53 -0.18
N VAL A 45 2.97 2.33 0.28
CA VAL A 45 3.27 1.82 1.63
C VAL A 45 3.54 2.99 2.57
N HIS A 46 2.66 3.22 3.54
CA HIS A 46 2.93 4.21 4.59
C HIS A 46 3.99 3.72 5.58
N PRO A 47 4.79 4.62 6.17
CA PRO A 47 5.84 4.25 7.12
C PRO A 47 5.36 3.43 8.33
N SER A 48 4.12 3.65 8.78
CA SER A 48 3.51 2.96 9.93
C SER A 48 3.15 1.50 9.66
N GLU A 49 2.81 1.18 8.41
CA GLU A 49 2.41 -0.15 7.96
C GLU A 49 3.50 -0.87 7.17
N ARG A 50 4.67 -0.23 6.98
CA ARG A 50 5.76 -0.79 6.19
C ARG A 50 6.33 -2.05 6.85
N VAL A 51 6.33 -3.14 6.11
CA VAL A 51 7.15 -4.34 6.37
C VAL A 51 8.16 -4.54 5.25
N ALA A 52 9.34 -5.04 5.61
CA ALA A 52 10.43 -5.35 4.69
C ALA A 52 10.70 -6.87 4.72
N PRO A 53 9.97 -7.66 3.92
CA PRO A 53 10.25 -9.08 3.77
C PRO A 53 11.63 -9.34 3.16
N LYS A 54 12.13 -10.57 3.31
CA LYS A 54 13.46 -10.95 2.82
C LYS A 54 13.60 -10.81 1.29
N GLY A 55 12.49 -10.77 0.55
CA GLY A 55 12.46 -10.46 -0.89
C GLY A 55 12.84 -9.01 -1.25
N GLY A 56 13.02 -8.13 -0.27
CA GLY A 56 13.59 -6.78 -0.43
C GLY A 56 12.60 -5.69 -0.84
N LEU A 57 11.41 -6.05 -1.35
CA LEU A 57 10.36 -5.08 -1.67
C LEU A 57 9.49 -4.79 -0.45
N ALA A 58 9.17 -3.50 -0.23
CA ALA A 58 8.28 -3.08 0.83
C ALA A 58 6.85 -3.60 0.59
N ALA A 59 6.15 -3.94 1.67
CA ALA A 59 4.73 -4.26 1.62
C ALA A 59 3.99 -3.59 2.78
N ARG A 60 2.68 -3.41 2.61
CA ARG A 60 1.78 -3.06 3.70
C ARG A 60 1.62 -4.30 4.59
N ARG A 61 1.71 -4.12 5.91
CA ARG A 61 1.68 -5.19 6.91
C ARG A 61 0.45 -6.09 6.76
N ASP A 62 -0.72 -5.48 6.58
CA ASP A 62 -1.99 -6.21 6.47
C ASP A 62 -2.05 -7.01 5.17
N ASP A 63 -1.67 -6.41 4.04
CA ASP A 63 -1.60 -7.10 2.73
C ASP A 63 -0.60 -8.26 2.76
N TRP A 64 0.58 -8.05 3.36
CA TRP A 64 1.58 -9.09 3.54
C TRP A 64 1.05 -10.26 4.37
N ASN A 65 0.47 -9.97 5.53
CA ASN A 65 -0.06 -10.99 6.43
C ASN A 65 -1.22 -11.75 5.80
N ALA A 66 -2.08 -11.06 5.05
CA ALA A 66 -3.16 -11.70 4.30
C ALA A 66 -2.63 -12.63 3.21
N TRP A 67 -1.62 -12.20 2.43
CA TRP A 67 -0.99 -13.04 1.41
C TRP A 67 -0.34 -14.28 2.02
N VAL A 68 0.50 -14.10 3.04
CA VAL A 68 1.20 -15.22 3.68
C VAL A 68 0.21 -16.18 4.35
N GLY A 69 -0.85 -15.66 4.96
CA GLY A 69 -1.92 -16.50 5.52
C GLY A 69 -2.64 -17.35 4.47
N ALA A 70 -2.80 -16.85 3.25
CA ALA A 70 -3.47 -17.55 2.16
C ALA A 70 -2.54 -18.53 1.40
N PHE A 71 -1.30 -18.15 1.15
CA PHE A 71 -0.40 -18.88 0.23
C PHE A 71 0.83 -19.49 0.90
N GLY A 72 1.20 -19.04 2.11
CA GLY A 72 2.39 -19.52 2.83
C GLY A 72 3.73 -19.12 2.19
N THR A 73 3.72 -18.23 1.21
CA THR A 73 4.91 -17.84 0.43
C THR A 73 5.06 -16.32 0.32
N ASP A 74 6.25 -15.88 -0.04
CA ASP A 74 6.57 -14.50 -0.39
C ASP A 74 6.10 -14.22 -1.84
N PRO A 75 5.30 -13.17 -2.08
CA PRO A 75 4.74 -12.84 -3.40
C PRO A 75 5.79 -12.50 -4.47
N VAL A 76 7.00 -12.11 -4.07
CA VAL A 76 8.08 -11.67 -4.96
C VAL A 76 9.01 -12.82 -5.29
N THR A 77 9.42 -13.59 -4.28
CA THR A 77 10.43 -14.67 -4.43
C THR A 77 9.82 -16.06 -4.58
N GLY A 78 8.57 -16.26 -4.20
CA GLY A 78 7.92 -17.57 -4.14
C GLY A 78 8.41 -18.49 -3.02
N LEU A 79 9.35 -18.04 -2.18
CA LEU A 79 9.88 -18.81 -1.06
C LEU A 79 8.90 -18.83 0.12
N ALA A 80 9.04 -19.81 1.02
CA ALA A 80 8.21 -19.88 2.22
C ALA A 80 8.36 -18.62 3.08
N ALA A 81 7.23 -18.11 3.59
CA ALA A 81 7.17 -16.85 4.35
C ALA A 81 6.30 -16.98 5.61
N THR A 82 6.48 -16.05 6.55
CA THR A 82 5.69 -15.97 7.79
C THR A 82 5.11 -14.55 7.98
N PRO A 83 3.98 -14.41 8.71
CA PRO A 83 3.42 -13.10 9.05
C PRO A 83 4.42 -12.22 9.82
N LEU A 84 4.28 -10.91 9.66
CA LEU A 84 5.10 -9.86 10.28
C LEU A 84 4.21 -8.90 11.08
N TYR A 85 4.60 -8.59 12.32
CA TYR A 85 3.83 -7.80 13.30
C TYR A 85 4.60 -6.62 13.87
#